data_AF-A0AAD9TDX3-F1
#
_entry.id   AF-A0AAD9TDX3-F1
#
_cell.length_a   1.000
_cell.length_b   1.000
_cell.length_c   1.000
_cell.angle_alpha   90.00
_cell.angle_beta   90.00
_cell.angle_gamma   90.00
#
_symmetry.space_group_name_H-M   'P 1'
#
loop_
_entity.id
_entity.type
_entity.pdbx_description
1 polymer ?
#
loop_
_entity_poly.entity_id
_entity_poly.type
_entity_poly.pdbx_seq_one_letter_code
_entity_poly.pdbx_strand_id
1 'polypeptide(L)'
;MGDNAMVNDLLLPSGGWDTQKLNENFLQCDVDDILRILIRASNYRDMIIWQFEGSGVYSVKSGYWLERESMARIGTLTSSLSLQWWRKLWKLYMPLKIKIFIWRACHDWILTLSNLRNRGMSMNRNCLVCNQAEKSTFHALLMCGKAKEVRREWMVMKTMNYKACCNFFDLITDMAKHTNTKENLVLFCIICWKLWCLHNLCTKG
;
A
#
# COMPACT_ATOMS: atom_id res chain seq x y z
N MET A 1 -8.34 -29.78 -22.86
CA MET A 1 -8.22 -28.81 -23.99
C MET A 1 -6.76 -28.51 -24.28
N GLY A 2 -6.42 -28.04 -25.50
CA GLY A 2 -5.05 -27.58 -25.84
C GLY A 2 -4.76 -26.16 -25.34
N ASP A 3 -3.49 -25.75 -25.38
CA ASP A 3 -2.98 -24.51 -24.76
C ASP A 3 -3.57 -23.18 -25.30
N ASN A 4 -4.41 -23.21 -26.35
CA ASN A 4 -5.03 -22.04 -26.97
C ASN A 4 -6.58 -22.09 -27.01
N ALA A 5 -7.21 -22.82 -26.10
CA ALA A 5 -8.68 -22.87 -26.05
C ALA A 5 -9.28 -21.49 -25.76
N MET A 6 -10.26 -21.08 -26.58
CA MET A 6 -11.00 -19.84 -26.43
C MET A 6 -12.33 -20.07 -25.71
N VAL A 7 -12.89 -19.03 -25.10
CA VAL A 7 -14.25 -19.09 -24.52
C VAL A 7 -15.28 -19.54 -25.54
N ASN A 8 -15.10 -19.17 -26.82
CA ASN A 8 -15.97 -19.60 -27.92
C ASN A 8 -15.98 -21.12 -28.14
N ASP A 9 -14.92 -21.84 -27.76
CA ASP A 9 -14.85 -23.31 -27.86
C ASP A 9 -15.73 -24.02 -26.81
N LEU A 10 -16.14 -23.28 -25.78
CA LEU A 10 -17.05 -23.70 -24.70
C LEU A 10 -18.52 -23.34 -24.99
N LEU A 11 -18.82 -22.80 -26.17
CA LEU A 11 -20.16 -22.40 -26.58
C LEU A 11 -20.78 -23.40 -27.58
N LEU A 12 -22.09 -23.59 -27.49
CA LEU A 12 -22.86 -24.33 -28.48
C LEU A 12 -23.10 -23.46 -29.73
N PRO A 13 -23.18 -24.05 -30.94
CA PRO A 13 -23.52 -23.32 -32.17
C PRO A 13 -24.89 -22.61 -32.12
N SER A 14 -25.81 -23.08 -31.27
CA SER A 14 -27.14 -22.48 -31.04
C SER A 14 -27.09 -21.20 -30.19
N GLY A 15 -25.93 -20.83 -29.65
CA GLY A 15 -25.80 -19.88 -28.54
C GLY A 15 -26.07 -20.55 -27.20
N GLY A 16 -25.24 -20.24 -26.20
CA GLY A 16 -25.29 -20.86 -24.87
C GLY A 16 -24.05 -21.69 -24.53
N TRP A 17 -23.88 -21.99 -23.25
CA TRP A 17 -22.74 -22.77 -22.74
C TRP A 17 -22.88 -24.26 -23.08
N ASP A 18 -21.79 -24.89 -23.51
CA ASP A 18 -21.66 -26.34 -23.64
C ASP A 18 -21.36 -26.93 -22.26
N THR A 19 -22.41 -27.34 -21.54
CA THR A 19 -22.31 -27.88 -20.17
C THR A 19 -21.45 -29.13 -20.10
N GLN A 20 -21.41 -29.95 -21.15
CA GLN A 20 -20.58 -31.16 -21.16
C GLN A 20 -19.10 -30.77 -21.16
N LYS A 21 -18.69 -29.87 -22.07
CA LYS A 21 -17.31 -29.38 -22.11
C LYS A 21 -16.91 -28.65 -20.83
N LEU A 22 -17.84 -27.90 -20.22
CA LEU A 22 -17.57 -27.23 -18.96
C LEU A 22 -17.26 -28.23 -17.84
N ASN A 23 -18.06 -29.28 -17.68
CA ASN A 23 -17.82 -30.31 -16.67
C ASN A 23 -16.54 -31.13 -16.92
N GLU A 24 -16.12 -31.27 -18.17
CA GLU A 24 -14.89 -31.99 -18.53
C GLU A 24 -13.61 -31.16 -18.28
N ASN A 25 -13.71 -29.82 -18.24
CA ASN A 25 -12.53 -28.93 -18.17
C ASN A 25 -12.47 -28.06 -16.90
N PHE A 26 -13.56 -27.93 -16.13
CA PHE A 26 -13.64 -27.08 -14.93
C PHE A 26 -14.18 -27.84 -13.72
N LEU A 27 -13.91 -27.33 -12.51
CA LEU A 27 -14.50 -27.85 -11.29
C LEU A 27 -15.98 -27.48 -11.20
N GLN A 28 -16.79 -28.29 -10.51
CA GLN A 28 -18.24 -28.07 -10.43
C GLN A 28 -18.62 -26.67 -9.92
N CYS A 29 -17.87 -26.12 -8.94
CA CYS A 29 -18.11 -24.75 -8.46
C CYS A 29 -17.86 -23.69 -9.54
N ASP A 30 -16.84 -23.89 -10.37
CA ASP A 30 -16.52 -22.98 -11.47
C ASP A 30 -17.56 -23.12 -12.59
N VAL A 31 -18.03 -24.34 -12.86
CA VAL A 31 -19.13 -24.59 -13.81
C VAL A 31 -20.39 -23.84 -13.38
N ASP A 32 -20.76 -23.93 -12.10
CA ASP A 32 -21.93 -23.24 -11.56
C ASP A 32 -21.83 -21.71 -11.71
N ASP A 33 -20.63 -21.14 -11.52
CA ASP A 33 -20.39 -19.71 -11.70
C ASP A 33 -20.34 -19.30 -13.18
N ILE A 34 -19.75 -20.11 -14.06
CA ILE A 34 -19.74 -19.89 -15.51
C ILE A 34 -21.18 -19.89 -16.06
N LEU A 35 -22.02 -20.82 -15.61
CA LEU A 35 -23.42 -20.91 -16.04
C LEU A 35 -24.27 -19.69 -15.63
N ARG A 36 -23.84 -18.90 -14.64
CA ARG A 36 -24.50 -17.63 -14.26
C ARG A 36 -24.18 -16.50 -15.23
N ILE A 37 -23.15 -16.64 -16.06
CA ILE A 37 -22.80 -15.63 -17.07
C ILE A 37 -23.82 -15.70 -18.21
N LEU A 38 -24.64 -14.65 -18.31
CA LEU A 38 -25.62 -14.51 -19.39
C LEU A 38 -24.90 -14.28 -20.73
N ILE A 39 -24.90 -15.29 -21.59
CA ILE A 39 -24.44 -15.13 -22.97
C ILE A 39 -25.55 -14.44 -23.77
N ARG A 40 -25.28 -13.22 -24.23
CA ARG A 40 -26.11 -12.60 -25.27
C ARG A 40 -25.72 -13.21 -26.60
N ALA A 41 -26.63 -13.99 -27.19
CA ALA A 41 -26.50 -14.46 -28.57
C ALA A 41 -26.60 -13.26 -29.51
N SER A 42 -25.47 -12.62 -29.78
CA SER A 42 -25.41 -11.49 -30.70
C SER A 42 -24.05 -11.48 -31.37
N ASN A 43 -24.05 -11.30 -32.70
CA ASN A 43 -22.86 -11.21 -33.54
C ASN A 43 -22.07 -9.90 -33.34
N TYR A 44 -22.10 -9.30 -32.14
CA TYR A 44 -21.31 -8.11 -31.84
C TYR A 44 -19.86 -8.52 -31.60
N ARG A 45 -18.93 -7.68 -32.08
CA ARG A 45 -17.52 -7.83 -31.76
C ARG A 45 -17.29 -7.59 -30.27
N ASP A 46 -16.33 -8.30 -29.69
CA ASP A 46 -15.90 -8.09 -28.31
C ASP A 46 -15.54 -6.62 -28.08
N MET A 47 -16.01 -6.07 -26.96
CA MET A 47 -15.75 -4.70 -26.55
C MET A 47 -15.22 -4.66 -25.12
N ILE A 48 -14.25 -3.79 -24.88
CA ILE A 48 -13.77 -3.50 -23.52
C ILE A 48 -14.82 -2.64 -22.83
N ILE A 49 -15.35 -3.14 -21.70
CA ILE A 49 -16.37 -2.45 -20.91
C ILE A 49 -15.80 -2.15 -19.53
N TRP A 50 -15.92 -0.89 -19.11
CA TRP A 50 -15.61 -0.47 -17.75
C TRP A 50 -16.77 -0.84 -16.82
N GLN A 51 -16.63 -1.97 -16.11
CA GLN A 51 -17.69 -2.54 -15.26
C GLN A 51 -18.13 -1.66 -14.07
N PHE A 52 -17.37 -0.62 -13.74
CA PHE A 52 -17.62 0.25 -12.59
C PHE A 52 -18.46 1.49 -12.92
N GLU A 53 -18.98 1.59 -14.14
CA GLU A 53 -19.87 2.67 -14.57
C GLU A 53 -20.96 2.11 -15.49
N GLY A 54 -22.22 2.49 -15.27
CA GLY A 54 -23.36 1.92 -16.01
C GLY A 54 -23.35 2.20 -17.52
N SER A 55 -22.58 3.19 -17.96
CA SER A 55 -22.34 3.47 -19.38
C SER A 55 -21.35 2.49 -20.03
N GLY A 56 -20.60 1.73 -19.23
CA GLY A 56 -19.52 0.86 -19.71
C GLY A 56 -18.28 1.60 -20.22
N VAL A 57 -18.24 2.94 -20.14
CA VAL A 57 -17.11 3.76 -20.62
C VAL A 57 -16.26 4.20 -19.44
N TYR A 58 -14.94 4.06 -19.56
CA TYR A 58 -14.01 4.52 -18.54
C TYR A 58 -14.03 6.06 -18.43
N SER A 59 -14.06 6.56 -17.19
CA SER A 59 -13.79 7.96 -16.90
C SER A 59 -12.73 8.09 -15.80
N VAL A 60 -11.94 9.16 -15.83
CA VAL A 60 -10.94 9.45 -14.77
C VAL A 60 -11.63 9.50 -13.40
N LYS A 61 -12.87 9.99 -13.35
CA LYS A 61 -13.69 10.05 -12.15
C LYS A 61 -13.97 8.63 -11.61
N SER A 62 -14.50 7.71 -12.42
CA SER A 62 -14.80 6.36 -11.95
C SER A 62 -13.54 5.54 -11.63
N GLY A 63 -12.45 5.76 -12.36
CA GLY A 63 -11.12 5.23 -12.00
C GLY A 63 -10.65 5.69 -10.61
N TYR A 64 -10.76 6.99 -10.32
CA TYR A 64 -10.40 7.55 -9.02
C TYR A 64 -11.28 7.02 -7.89
N TRP A 65 -12.59 6.87 -8.11
CA TRP A 65 -13.48 6.30 -7.10
C TRP A 65 -13.14 4.84 -6.77
N LEU A 66 -12.84 4.03 -7.79
CA LEU A 66 -12.42 2.65 -7.59
C LEU A 66 -11.11 2.56 -6.81
N GLU A 67 -10.12 3.39 -7.17
CA GLU A 67 -8.84 3.44 -6.46
C GLU A 67 -9.02 3.87 -5.01
N ARG A 68 -9.82 4.91 -4.77
CA ARG A 68 -10.15 5.38 -3.43
C ARG A 68 -10.84 4.30 -2.59
N GLU A 69 -11.76 3.54 -3.17
CA GLU A 69 -12.43 2.43 -2.49
C GLU A 69 -11.48 1.26 -2.22
N SER A 70 -10.60 0.95 -3.17
CA SER A 70 -9.51 -0.02 -3.00
C SER A 70 -8.55 0.38 -1.88
N MET A 71 -8.16 1.66 -1.82
CA MET A 71 -7.34 2.20 -0.72
C MET A 71 -8.08 2.20 0.62
N ALA A 72 -9.40 2.40 0.62
CA ALA A 72 -10.22 2.27 1.82
C ALA A 72 -10.27 0.80 2.30
N ARG A 73 -10.29 -0.18 1.39
CA ARG A 73 -10.21 -1.61 1.71
C ARG A 73 -8.83 -2.05 2.22
N ILE A 74 -7.75 -1.40 1.77
CA ILE A 74 -6.39 -1.59 2.32
C ILE A 74 -6.26 -1.02 3.74
N GLY A 75 -7.27 -0.26 4.20
CA GLY A 75 -7.62 -0.11 5.61
C GLY A 75 -6.47 0.31 6.50
N THR A 76 -6.11 1.60 6.54
CA THR A 76 -5.43 2.19 7.71
C THR A 76 -5.28 3.73 7.66
N LEU A 77 -5.31 4.38 6.49
CA LEU A 77 -4.84 5.78 6.35
C LEU A 77 -5.83 6.77 5.70
N THR A 78 -7.11 6.40 5.61
CA THR A 78 -8.19 7.22 5.01
C THR A 78 -9.32 7.59 5.98
N SER A 79 -9.18 7.28 7.27
CA SER A 79 -10.13 7.68 8.31
C SER A 79 -10.18 9.20 8.50
N SER A 80 -11.23 9.73 9.14
CA SER A 80 -11.34 11.16 9.47
C SER A 80 -10.12 11.69 10.24
N LEU A 81 -9.55 10.89 11.14
CA LEU A 81 -8.33 11.19 11.88
C LEU A 81 -7.10 11.33 10.96
N SER A 82 -7.00 10.47 9.94
CA SER A 82 -5.92 10.56 8.94
C SER A 82 -6.01 11.83 8.10
N LEU A 83 -7.21 12.24 7.69
CA LEU A 83 -7.42 13.49 6.94
C LEU A 83 -7.00 14.72 7.75
N GLN A 84 -7.30 14.74 9.05
CA GLN A 84 -6.85 15.79 9.95
C GLN A 84 -5.32 15.83 10.05
N TRP A 85 -4.68 14.67 10.19
CA TRP A 85 -3.22 14.56 10.19
C TRP A 85 -2.61 15.11 8.89
N TRP A 86 -3.13 14.70 7.72
CA TRP A 86 -2.60 15.16 6.44
C TRP A 86 -2.70 16.68 6.31
N ARG A 87 -3.84 17.28 6.68
CA ARG A 87 -3.99 18.75 6.72
C ARG A 87 -2.96 19.40 7.65
N LYS A 88 -2.66 18.80 8.80
CA LYS A 88 -1.63 19.29 9.74
C LYS A 88 -0.24 19.22 9.12
N LEU A 89 0.15 18.06 8.56
CA LEU A 89 1.45 17.84 7.91
C LEU A 89 1.74 18.89 6.84
N TRP A 90 0.78 19.14 5.94
CA TRP A 90 0.97 20.07 4.84
C TRP A 90 1.08 21.53 5.29
N LYS A 91 0.52 21.89 6.46
CA LYS A 91 0.63 23.22 7.07
C LYS A 91 1.91 23.46 7.86
N LEU A 92 2.72 22.43 8.16
CA LEU A 92 3.97 22.61 8.90
C LEU A 92 4.97 23.45 8.09
N TYR A 93 5.72 24.32 8.77
CA TYR A 93 6.77 25.12 8.14
C TYR A 93 8.07 24.31 8.07
N MET A 94 8.27 23.60 6.96
CA MET A 94 9.42 22.74 6.72
C MET A 94 9.57 22.45 5.21
N PRO A 95 10.78 22.08 4.73
CA PRO A 95 11.00 21.80 3.32
C PRO A 95 10.06 20.72 2.76
N LEU A 96 9.54 20.95 1.56
CA LEU A 96 8.59 20.04 0.89
C LEU A 96 9.12 18.61 0.77
N LYS A 97 10.43 18.46 0.52
CA LYS A 97 11.09 17.15 0.45
C LYS A 97 10.90 16.31 1.72
N ILE A 98 10.89 16.95 2.89
CA ILE A 98 10.70 16.25 4.17
C ILE A 98 9.20 15.93 4.36
N LYS A 99 8.28 16.80 3.96
CA LYS A 99 6.83 16.50 3.98
C LYS A 99 6.49 15.28 3.12
N ILE A 100 7.00 15.24 1.89
CA ILE A 100 6.82 14.11 0.98
C ILE A 100 7.42 12.84 1.58
N PHE A 101 8.61 12.92 2.17
CA PHE A 101 9.22 11.79 2.85
C PHE A 101 8.34 11.25 3.99
N ILE A 102 7.84 12.12 4.87
CA ILE A 102 6.99 11.73 5.99
C ILE A 102 5.69 11.09 5.51
N TRP A 103 5.06 11.67 4.49
CA TRP A 103 3.89 11.07 3.87
C TRP A 103 4.18 9.66 3.35
N ARG A 104 5.26 9.46 2.59
CA ARG A 104 5.69 8.14 2.13
C ARG A 104 6.00 7.19 3.29
N ALA A 105 6.63 7.68 4.36
CA ALA A 105 6.98 6.87 5.52
C ALA A 105 5.72 6.37 6.27
N CYS A 106 4.68 7.20 6.36
CA CYS A 106 3.40 6.81 6.96
C CYS A 106 2.69 5.71 6.18
N HIS A 107 2.83 5.71 4.84
CA HIS A 107 2.30 4.65 3.97
C HIS A 107 3.23 3.43 3.85
N ASP A 108 4.36 3.39 4.57
CA ASP A 108 5.41 2.38 4.41
C ASP A 108 5.90 2.26 2.95
N TRP A 109 6.10 3.40 2.27
CA TRP A 109 6.50 3.50 0.85
C TRP A 109 7.93 4.00 0.63
N ILE A 110 8.70 4.18 1.69
CA ILE A 110 10.14 4.44 1.57
C ILE A 110 10.87 3.13 1.26
N LEU A 111 12.03 3.21 0.60
CA LEU A 111 12.73 2.05 0.03
C LEU A 111 13.47 1.21 1.09
N THR A 112 12.76 0.67 2.07
CA THR A 112 13.31 -0.31 3.02
C THR A 112 13.55 -1.65 2.33
N LEU A 113 14.41 -2.50 2.90
CA LEU A 113 14.62 -3.85 2.36
C LEU A 113 13.31 -4.66 2.33
N SER A 114 12.47 -4.48 3.34
CA SER A 114 11.14 -5.10 3.43
C SER A 114 10.25 -4.67 2.25
N ASN A 115 10.25 -3.37 1.90
CA ASN A 115 9.44 -2.85 0.80
C ASN A 115 9.99 -3.22 -0.58
N LEU A 116 11.31 -3.35 -0.72
CA LEU A 116 11.93 -3.88 -1.93
C LEU A 116 11.56 -5.36 -2.13
N ARG A 117 11.56 -6.15 -1.05
CA ARG A 117 11.14 -7.56 -1.08
C ARG A 117 9.66 -7.72 -1.43
N ASN A 118 8.79 -6.90 -0.86
CA ASN A 118 7.36 -6.90 -1.21
C ASN A 118 7.12 -6.57 -2.69
N ARG A 119 8.10 -5.96 -3.37
CA ARG A 119 8.09 -5.69 -4.82
C ARG A 119 8.82 -6.77 -5.64
N GLY A 120 9.12 -7.93 -5.05
CA GLY A 120 9.71 -9.08 -5.73
C GLY A 120 11.25 -9.06 -5.86
N MET A 121 11.95 -8.11 -5.23
CA MET A 121 13.41 -8.10 -5.24
C MET A 121 14.00 -9.08 -4.21
N SER A 122 14.94 -9.92 -4.65
CA SER A 122 15.69 -10.83 -3.79
C SER A 122 16.70 -10.07 -2.94
N MET A 123 16.29 -9.67 -1.74
CA MET A 123 17.10 -8.91 -0.79
C MET A 123 17.34 -9.71 0.50
N ASN A 124 18.45 -9.39 1.19
CA ASN A 124 18.74 -9.91 2.52
C ASN A 124 17.57 -9.62 3.50
N ARG A 125 17.27 -10.59 4.37
CA ARG A 125 16.18 -10.48 5.37
C ARG A 125 16.51 -9.55 6.54
N ASN A 126 17.79 -9.25 6.71
CA ASN A 126 18.30 -8.49 7.84
C ASN A 126 18.65 -7.06 7.41
N CYS A 127 18.41 -6.11 8.30
CA CYS A 127 18.80 -4.73 8.14
C CYS A 127 20.31 -4.64 7.95
N LEU A 128 20.77 -4.02 6.88
CA LEU A 128 22.21 -3.87 6.59
C LEU A 128 22.93 -3.00 7.64
N VAL A 129 22.20 -2.22 8.43
CA VAL A 129 22.77 -1.33 9.45
C VAL A 129 22.94 -2.01 10.81
N CYS A 130 22.00 -2.86 11.23
CA CYS A 130 22.02 -3.46 12.56
C CYS A 130 21.92 -4.99 12.59
N ASN A 131 21.86 -5.62 11.42
CA ASN A 131 21.73 -7.06 11.20
C ASN A 131 20.54 -7.73 11.90
N GLN A 132 19.56 -6.95 12.35
CA GLN A 132 18.28 -7.44 12.88
C GLN A 132 17.28 -7.61 11.74
N ALA A 133 16.27 -8.48 11.90
CA ALA A 133 15.22 -8.63 10.91
C ALA A 133 14.55 -7.27 10.60
N GLU A 134 14.76 -6.75 9.38
CA GLU A 134 14.17 -5.49 8.95
C GLU A 134 12.72 -5.74 8.59
N LYS A 135 11.80 -5.23 9.41
CA LYS A 135 10.36 -5.50 9.27
C LYS A 135 9.59 -4.39 8.56
N SER A 136 10.03 -3.14 8.64
CA SER A 136 9.25 -1.99 8.14
C SER A 136 10.00 -0.65 8.21
N THR A 137 9.41 0.40 7.65
CA THR A 137 9.80 1.81 7.85
C THR A 137 10.00 2.17 9.33
N PHE A 138 9.15 1.65 10.22
CA PHE A 138 9.27 1.89 11.66
C PHE A 138 10.60 1.36 12.23
N HIS A 139 11.09 0.23 11.71
CA HIS A 139 12.40 -0.28 12.10
C HIS A 139 13.52 0.68 11.68
N ALA A 140 13.56 1.03 10.39
CA ALA A 140 14.62 1.88 9.83
C ALA A 140 14.70 3.24 10.54
N LEU A 141 13.55 3.84 10.88
CA LEU A 141 13.48 5.18 11.45
C LEU A 141 13.55 5.24 12.99
N LEU A 142 13.26 4.14 13.71
CA LEU A 142 13.15 4.19 15.17
C LEU A 142 13.81 3.03 15.93
N MET A 143 13.78 1.83 15.38
CA MET A 143 14.20 0.61 16.11
C MET A 143 15.60 0.11 15.72
N CYS A 144 16.14 0.58 14.61
CA CYS A 144 17.51 0.28 14.18
C CYS A 144 18.52 0.78 15.22
N GLY A 145 19.68 0.13 15.33
CA GLY A 145 20.72 0.43 16.34
C GLY A 145 21.08 1.92 16.40
N LYS A 146 21.40 2.53 15.25
CA LYS A 146 21.70 3.97 15.15
C LYS A 146 20.50 4.87 15.49
N ALA A 147 19.29 4.47 15.10
CA ALA A 147 18.07 5.21 15.44
C ALA A 147 17.78 5.17 16.95
N LYS A 148 18.09 4.05 17.63
CA LYS A 148 17.96 3.90 19.07
C LYS A 148 18.90 4.84 19.84
N GLU A 149 20.12 5.04 19.37
CA GLU A 149 21.06 6.00 19.96
C GLU A 149 20.50 7.42 19.95
N VAL A 150 20.12 7.92 18.76
CA VAL A 150 19.51 9.26 18.62
C VAL A 150 18.24 9.41 19.47
N ARG A 151 17.43 8.35 19.54
CA ARG A 151 16.21 8.33 20.36
C ARG A 151 16.50 8.44 21.86
N ARG A 152 17.59 7.84 22.37
CA ARG A 152 17.94 7.93 23.80
C ARG A 152 18.30 9.33 24.23
N GLU A 153 18.91 10.11 23.35
CA GLU A 153 19.31 11.50 23.66
C GLU A 153 18.14 12.48 23.57
N TRP A 154 17.11 12.14 22.81
CA TRP A 154 16.01 13.07 22.55
C TRP A 154 14.94 13.03 23.64
N MET A 155 14.85 14.11 24.43
CA MET A 155 13.94 14.23 25.58
C MET A 155 12.46 14.01 25.24
N VAL A 156 11.97 14.47 24.09
CA VAL A 156 10.55 14.30 23.69
C VAL A 156 10.19 12.83 23.44
N MET A 157 11.14 12.02 22.98
CA MET A 157 10.92 10.58 22.79
C MET A 157 10.94 9.79 24.10
N LYS A 158 11.53 10.34 25.17
CA LYS A 158 11.56 9.67 26.50
C LYS A 158 10.17 9.62 27.14
N THR A 159 9.31 10.58 26.82
CA THR A 159 7.94 10.65 27.36
C THR A 159 6.90 9.91 26.52
N MET A 160 7.27 9.45 25.31
CA MET A 160 6.37 8.75 24.40
C MET A 160 6.36 7.24 24.62
N ASN A 161 5.17 6.64 24.63
CA ASN A 161 5.01 5.19 24.60
C ASN A 161 5.07 4.63 23.17
N TYR A 162 6.20 4.82 22.49
CA TYR A 162 6.39 4.35 21.11
C TYR A 162 6.25 2.82 20.96
N LYS A 163 6.30 2.05 22.06
CA LYS A 163 6.08 0.60 22.05
C LYS A 163 4.61 0.22 21.80
N ALA A 164 3.68 1.14 22.04
CA ALA A 164 2.26 0.95 21.75
C ALA A 164 1.90 1.25 20.28
N CYS A 165 2.83 1.81 19.50
CA CYS A 165 2.60 2.14 18.09
C CYS A 165 2.82 0.90 17.22
N CYS A 166 1.87 0.59 16.33
CA CYS A 166 1.99 -0.57 15.43
C CYS A 166 2.77 -0.21 14.15
N ASN A 167 2.73 1.06 13.73
CA ASN A 167 3.41 1.54 12.53
C ASN A 167 3.93 3.00 12.70
N PHE A 168 4.57 3.52 11.66
CA PHE A 168 5.11 4.88 11.69
C PHE A 168 4.01 5.97 11.74
N PHE A 169 2.85 5.72 11.15
CA PHE A 169 1.73 6.65 11.20
C PHE A 169 1.16 6.78 12.63
N ASP A 170 1.03 5.67 13.36
CA ASP A 170 0.62 5.69 14.77
C ASP A 170 1.61 6.51 15.60
N LEU A 171 2.92 6.30 15.38
CA LEU A 171 3.98 7.04 16.07
C LEU A 171 3.90 8.55 15.84
N ILE A 172 3.79 8.98 14.57
CA ILE A 172 3.82 10.41 14.26
C ILE A 172 2.52 11.11 14.67
N THR A 173 1.38 10.41 14.62
CA THR A 173 0.11 10.95 15.09
C THR A 173 0.06 11.03 16.61
N ASP A 174 0.61 10.04 17.32
CA ASP A 174 0.80 10.07 18.77
C ASP A 174 1.73 11.23 19.17
N MET A 175 2.85 11.39 18.46
CA MET A 175 3.74 12.52 18.68
C MET A 175 3.02 13.84 18.48
N ALA A 176 2.26 13.97 17.40
CA ALA A 176 1.57 15.21 17.09
C ALA A 176 0.52 15.61 18.14
N LYS A 177 0.11 14.66 19.01
CA LYS A 177 -0.75 14.90 20.19
C LYS A 177 0.08 15.23 21.44
N HIS A 178 1.20 14.55 21.65
CA HIS A 178 2.04 14.69 22.85
C HIS A 178 3.07 15.82 22.79
N THR A 179 3.39 16.34 21.62
CA THR A 179 4.30 17.49 21.51
C THR A 179 3.59 18.78 21.89
N ASN A 180 4.14 19.51 22.87
CA ASN A 180 3.64 20.83 23.27
C ASN A 180 3.76 21.91 22.17
N THR A 181 4.60 21.70 21.14
CA THR A 181 4.92 22.72 20.14
C THR A 181 5.01 22.14 18.73
N LYS A 182 4.71 22.97 17.71
CA LYS A 182 4.84 22.57 16.30
C LYS A 182 6.30 22.34 15.92
N GLU A 183 7.20 23.07 16.56
CA GLU A 183 8.65 23.03 16.39
C GLU A 183 9.20 21.65 16.75
N ASN A 184 8.72 21.04 17.83
CA ASN A 184 9.11 19.68 18.23
C ASN A 184 8.68 18.63 17.19
N LEU A 185 7.48 18.78 16.62
CA LEU A 185 7.01 17.91 15.55
C LEU A 185 7.80 18.11 14.25
N VAL A 186 8.20 19.34 13.93
CA VAL A 186 9.07 19.62 12.77
C VAL A 186 10.46 19.01 12.99
N LEU A 187 11.03 19.20 14.18
CA LEU A 187 12.32 18.62 14.56
C LEU A 187 12.30 17.10 14.44
N PHE A 188 11.22 16.45 14.87
CA PHE A 188 11.05 15.01 14.64
C PHE A 188 11.16 14.62 13.18
N CYS A 189 10.39 15.30 12.34
CA CYS A 189 10.34 14.97 10.92
C CYS A 189 11.73 15.12 10.29
N ILE A 190 12.50 16.12 10.71
CA ILE A 190 13.88 16.34 10.29
C ILE A 190 14.79 15.21 10.78
N ILE A 191 14.65 14.78 12.04
CA ILE A 191 15.43 13.66 12.60
C ILE A 191 15.14 12.37 11.83
N CYS A 192 13.87 12.02 11.62
CA CYS A 192 13.49 10.86 10.82
C CYS A 192 14.09 10.92 9.42
N TRP A 193 14.05 12.09 8.77
CA TRP A 193 14.68 12.27 7.46
C TRP A 193 16.19 12.06 7.51
N LYS A 194 16.89 12.58 8.52
CA LYS A 194 18.34 12.39 8.67
C LYS A 194 18.70 10.93 8.96
N LEU A 195 17.94 10.25 9.81
CA LEU A 195 18.09 8.81 10.05
C LEU A 195 17.89 8.01 8.78
N TRP A 196 16.90 8.37 7.96
CA TRP A 196 16.69 7.76 6.66
C TRP A 196 17.85 7.97 5.69
N CYS A 197 18.39 9.19 5.61
CA CYS A 197 19.58 9.47 4.81
C CYS A 197 20.78 8.62 5.26
N LEU A 198 21.01 8.51 6.57
CA LEU A 198 22.08 7.68 7.14
C LEU A 198 21.87 6.20 6.83
N HIS A 199 20.63 5.73 6.93
CA HIS A 199 20.26 4.35 6.58
C HIS A 199 20.60 4.06 5.11
N ASN A 200 20.18 4.94 4.19
CA ASN A 200 20.44 4.78 2.76
C ASN A 200 21.92 4.86 2.37
N LEU A 201 22.72 5.64 3.11
CA LEU A 201 24.16 5.69 2.90
C LEU A 201 24.80 4.34 3.24
N CYS A 202 24.37 3.72 4.35
CA CYS A 202 24.89 2.44 4.79
C CYS A 202 24.44 1.26 3.91
N THR A 203 23.35 1.40 3.15
CA THR A 203 22.83 0.34 2.26
C THR A 203 23.37 0.43 0.82
N LYS A 204 24.08 1.51 0.47
CA LYS A 204 24.64 1.74 -0.87
C LYS A 204 26.15 1.47 -0.97
N GLY A 205 26.81 1.19 0.16
CA GLY A 205 28.21 0.75 0.22
C GLY A 205 28.26 -0.77 0.25
#